data_AF-A0A9C5ZP06-F1
#
_entry.id   AF-A0A9C5ZP06-F1
#
_cell.length_a   1.000
_cell.length_b   1.000
_cell.length_c   1.000
_cell.angle_alpha   90.00
_cell.angle_beta   90.00
_cell.angle_gamma   90.00
#
_symmetry.space_group_name_H-M   'P 1'
#
loop_
_entity.id
_entity.type
_entity.pdbx_description
1 polymer ?
#
loop_
_entity_poly.entity_id
_entity_poly.type
_entity_poly.pdbx_seq_one_letter_code
_entity_poly.pdbx_strand_id
1 'polypeptide(L)'
;MDWFRLESNKEGIKWFGKCWYMHNLLKYEFDVEFDIPVLYPTTAPEIALPELDGKTAKMYRGGKICLTDHFKPLWSRNVPKFGIAHAMALGLAPWLAVEVPELIEKGIITKQ
;
A
#
# COMPACT_ATOMS: atom_id res chain seq x y z
N MET A 1 6.23 3.26 14.68
CA MET A 1 5.31 4.39 14.42
C MET A 1 3.98 3.80 14.00
N ASP A 2 2.88 4.29 14.56
CA ASP A 2 1.52 3.90 14.14
C ASP A 2 1.23 4.64 12.82
N TRP A 3 1.14 3.91 11.70
CA TRP A 3 0.93 4.48 10.35
C TRP A 3 -0.11 3.72 9.51
N PHE A 4 -0.67 2.63 10.03
CA PHE A 4 -1.79 1.93 9.42
C PHE A 4 -2.56 1.10 10.45
N ARG A 5 -3.83 0.85 10.15
CA ARG A 5 -4.67 -0.16 10.81
C ARG A 5 -5.33 -1.01 9.74
N LEU A 6 -5.29 -2.31 9.95
CA LEU A 6 -5.89 -3.29 9.06
C LEU A 6 -6.76 -4.24 9.86
N GLU A 7 -7.87 -4.61 9.24
CA GLU A 7 -8.78 -5.66 9.67
C GLU A 7 -8.99 -6.62 8.49
N SER A 8 -9.48 -7.82 8.80
CA SER A 8 -9.82 -8.81 7.78
C SER A 8 -11.25 -9.27 7.92
N ASN A 9 -11.80 -9.81 6.83
CA ASN A 9 -12.99 -10.66 6.94
C ASN A 9 -12.73 -11.88 7.83
N LYS A 10 -13.80 -12.62 8.16
CA LYS A 10 -13.74 -13.80 9.04
C LYS A 10 -12.80 -14.88 8.51
N GLU A 11 -12.69 -14.98 7.19
CA GLU A 11 -11.87 -15.98 6.50
C GLU A 11 -10.39 -15.54 6.37
N GLY A 12 -10.06 -14.28 6.68
CA GLY A 12 -8.70 -13.76 6.59
C GLY A 12 -8.16 -13.59 5.17
N ILE A 13 -9.03 -13.64 4.16
CA ILE A 13 -8.67 -13.57 2.72
C ILE A 13 -8.90 -12.18 2.12
N LYS A 14 -9.70 -11.33 2.75
CA LYS A 14 -9.91 -9.94 2.37
C LYS A 14 -9.46 -9.05 3.51
N TRP A 15 -8.58 -8.11 3.21
CA TRP A 15 -8.03 -7.17 4.16
C TRP A 15 -8.37 -5.75 3.75
N PHE A 16 -8.76 -4.95 4.73
CA PHE A 16 -9.15 -3.56 4.52
C PHE A 16 -8.82 -2.74 5.76
N GLY A 17 -8.71 -1.43 5.60
CA GLY A 17 -8.48 -0.52 6.71
C GLY A 17 -7.98 0.83 6.22
N LYS A 18 -7.13 1.45 7.01
CA LYS A 18 -6.60 2.78 6.71
C LYS A 18 -5.09 2.84 6.90
N CYS A 19 -4.41 3.55 6.03
CA CYS A 19 -3.01 3.95 6.21
C CYS A 19 -2.90 5.47 6.23
N TRP A 20 -1.85 6.01 6.82
CA TRP A 20 -1.62 7.44 6.83
C TRP A 20 -0.16 7.82 6.71
N TYR A 21 0.07 8.99 6.14
CA TYR A 21 1.37 9.58 5.92
C TYR A 21 1.42 10.98 6.52
N MET A 22 2.49 11.28 7.25
CA MET A 22 2.72 12.60 7.84
C MET A 22 3.61 13.42 6.91
N HIS A 23 3.11 14.56 6.44
CA HIS A 23 3.86 15.50 5.62
C HIS A 23 3.62 16.93 6.13
N ASN A 24 4.68 17.68 6.43
CA ASN A 24 4.61 19.04 6.98
C ASN A 24 3.67 19.17 8.20
N LEU A 25 3.76 18.24 9.15
CA LEU A 25 2.91 18.16 10.36
C LEU A 25 1.40 17.93 10.08
N LEU A 26 1.03 17.61 8.84
CA LEU A 26 -0.32 17.24 8.46
C LEU A 26 -0.41 15.73 8.23
N LYS A 27 -1.48 15.13 8.75
CA LYS A 27 -1.83 13.73 8.52
C LYS A 27 -2.68 13.61 7.25
N TYR A 28 -2.24 12.76 6.33
CA TYR A 28 -2.99 12.36 5.14
C TYR A 28 -3.37 10.90 5.32
N GLU A 29 -4.66 10.60 5.29
CA GLU A 29 -5.21 9.27 5.55
C GLU A 29 -5.87 8.73 4.29
N PHE A 30 -5.70 7.43 4.03
CA PHE A 30 -6.22 6.76 2.84
C PHE A 30 -6.79 5.40 3.21
N ASP A 31 -7.91 5.05 2.61
CA ASP A 31 -8.42 3.68 2.61
C ASP A 31 -7.43 2.75 1.88
N VAL A 32 -7.16 1.60 2.50
CA VAL A 32 -6.31 0.55 1.96
C VAL A 32 -7.07 -0.77 1.93
N GLU A 33 -6.96 -1.49 0.83
CA GLU A 33 -7.57 -2.81 0.67
C GLU A 33 -6.70 -3.75 -0.18
N PHE A 34 -6.80 -5.06 0.09
CA PHE A 34 -6.22 -6.11 -0.74
C PHE A 34 -6.82 -7.47 -0.42
N ASP A 35 -6.84 -8.34 -1.42
CA ASP A 35 -7.14 -9.76 -1.24
C ASP A 35 -5.85 -10.58 -1.10
N ILE A 36 -5.90 -11.68 -0.37
CA ILE A 36 -4.81 -12.65 -0.26
C ILE A 36 -4.81 -13.52 -1.53
N PRO A 37 -3.70 -13.54 -2.30
CA PRO A 37 -3.61 -14.41 -3.47
C PRO A 37 -3.72 -15.89 -3.10
N VAL A 38 -4.28 -16.71 -3.99
CA VAL A 38 -4.37 -18.18 -3.81
C VAL A 38 -2.98 -18.80 -3.57
N LEU A 39 -1.93 -18.22 -4.17
CA LEU A 39 -0.54 -18.68 -4.04
C LEU A 39 0.22 -18.02 -2.87
N TYR A 40 -0.44 -17.28 -1.99
CA TYR A 40 0.21 -16.67 -0.83
C TYR A 40 0.78 -17.75 0.12
N PRO A 41 2.00 -17.59 0.67
CA PRO A 41 2.86 -16.39 0.63
C PRO A 41 3.82 -16.30 -0.57
N THR A 42 3.81 -17.27 -1.50
CA THR A 42 4.69 -17.23 -2.68
C THR A 42 4.44 -15.99 -3.54
N THR A 43 3.17 -15.60 -3.69
CA THR A 43 2.77 -14.33 -4.33
C THR A 43 2.41 -13.30 -3.27
N ALA A 44 3.01 -12.11 -3.34
CA ALA A 44 2.66 -10.98 -2.48
C ALA A 44 1.25 -10.45 -2.80
N PRO A 45 0.50 -9.94 -1.82
CA PRO A 45 -0.78 -9.28 -2.07
C PRO A 45 -0.59 -8.00 -2.90
N GLU A 46 -1.55 -7.69 -3.75
CA GLU A 46 -1.60 -6.43 -4.51
C GLU A 46 -2.35 -5.38 -3.71
N ILE A 47 -1.60 -4.46 -3.08
CA ILE A 47 -2.15 -3.40 -2.23
C ILE A 47 -2.82 -2.33 -3.10
N ALA A 48 -4.06 -1.95 -2.75
CA ALA A 48 -4.79 -0.89 -3.41
C ALA A 48 -5.07 0.29 -2.46
N LEU A 49 -5.00 1.51 -3.02
CA LEU A 49 -5.44 2.77 -2.41
C LEU A 49 -6.50 3.37 -3.35
N PRO A 50 -7.79 2.99 -3.21
CA PRO A 50 -8.84 3.36 -4.18
C PRO A 50 -8.99 4.87 -4.37
N GLU A 51 -8.80 5.66 -3.30
CA GLU A 51 -8.89 7.12 -3.33
C GLU A 51 -7.84 7.79 -4.22
N LEU A 52 -6.78 7.08 -4.58
CA LEU A 52 -5.67 7.58 -5.39
C LEU A 52 -5.72 7.08 -6.85
N ASP A 53 -6.74 6.30 -7.24
CA ASP A 53 -6.87 5.78 -8.60
C ASP A 53 -6.91 6.93 -9.63
N GLY A 54 -6.07 6.83 -10.66
CA GLY A 54 -5.92 7.85 -11.69
C GLY A 54 -5.21 9.15 -11.28
N LYS A 55 -4.75 9.28 -10.02
CA LYS A 55 -4.06 10.50 -9.53
C LYS A 55 -2.55 10.47 -9.73
N THR A 56 -1.96 9.29 -9.92
CA THR A 56 -0.53 9.09 -10.20
C THR A 56 -0.30 8.06 -11.31
N ALA A 57 0.82 8.19 -12.03
CA ALA A 57 1.31 7.20 -12.99
C ALA A 57 1.87 5.92 -12.32
N LYS A 58 2.18 5.96 -11.01
CA LYS A 58 2.68 4.79 -10.24
C LYS A 58 1.54 3.97 -9.65
N MET A 59 0.47 3.81 -10.42
CA MET A 59 -0.71 3.03 -10.03
C MET A 59 -1.29 2.31 -11.25
N TYR A 60 -1.72 1.07 -11.05
CA TYR A 60 -2.51 0.30 -12.01
C TYR A 60 -3.99 0.58 -11.81
N ARG A 61 -4.80 0.26 -12.82
CA ARG A 61 -6.26 0.40 -12.80
C ARG A 61 -6.88 -0.20 -11.53
N GLY A 62 -7.78 0.54 -10.89
CA GLY A 62 -8.45 0.11 -9.67
C GLY A 62 -7.65 0.39 -8.41
N GLY A 63 -6.77 1.40 -8.42
CA GLY A 63 -6.06 1.87 -7.22
C GLY A 63 -4.86 1.03 -6.79
N LYS A 64 -4.49 -0.02 -7.52
CA LYS A 64 -3.38 -0.92 -7.15
C LYS A 64 -2.03 -0.22 -7.31
N ILE A 65 -1.23 -0.15 -6.25
CA ILE A 65 0.04 0.57 -6.30
C ILE A 65 1.07 -0.15 -7.19
N CYS A 66 1.80 0.62 -8.01
CA CYS A 66 2.94 0.10 -8.76
C CYS A 66 4.16 0.02 -7.85
N LEU A 67 4.47 -1.17 -7.35
CA LEU A 67 5.68 -1.43 -6.59
C LEU A 67 6.93 -1.32 -7.46
N THR A 68 8.07 -1.07 -6.83
CA THR A 68 9.36 -1.03 -7.53
C THR A 68 9.75 -2.42 -8.05
N ASP A 69 10.53 -2.47 -9.13
CA ASP A 69 11.02 -3.73 -9.70
C ASP A 69 11.88 -4.53 -8.70
N HIS A 70 12.44 -3.86 -7.69
CA HIS A 70 13.22 -4.48 -6.61
C HIS A 70 12.36 -5.26 -5.61
N PHE A 71 11.05 -4.96 -5.50
CA PHE A 71 10.18 -5.60 -4.51
C PHE A 71 9.95 -7.09 -4.81
N LYS A 72 9.70 -7.46 -6.07
CA LYS A 72 9.40 -8.86 -6.44
C LYS A 72 10.58 -9.81 -6.15
N PRO A 73 11.84 -9.51 -6.56
CA PRO A 73 13.00 -10.32 -6.18
C PRO A 73 13.23 -10.37 -4.67
N LEU A 74 13.04 -9.25 -3.97
CA LEU A 74 13.19 -9.19 -2.51
C LEU A 74 12.18 -10.10 -1.81
N TRP A 75 10.91 -10.06 -2.22
CA TRP A 75 9.86 -10.93 -1.70
C TRP A 75 10.21 -12.40 -1.95
N SER A 76 10.47 -12.77 -3.21
CA SER A 76 10.75 -14.15 -3.63
C SER A 76 11.89 -14.81 -2.84
N ARG A 77 12.98 -14.08 -2.56
CA ARG A 77 14.12 -14.59 -1.78
C ARG A 77 13.82 -14.83 -0.30
N ASN A 78 12.77 -14.22 0.22
CA ASN A 78 12.41 -14.26 1.64
C ASN A 78 11.13 -15.04 1.93
N VAL A 79 10.42 -15.54 0.92
CA VAL A 79 9.33 -16.51 1.12
C VAL A 79 9.87 -17.77 1.80
N PRO A 80 9.18 -18.34 2.80
CA PRO A 80 7.88 -17.96 3.36
C PRO A 80 7.96 -17.09 4.63
N LYS A 81 9.11 -16.46 4.91
CA LYS A 81 9.32 -15.64 6.12
C LYS A 81 8.57 -14.30 6.05
N PHE A 82 8.33 -13.79 4.84
CA PHE A 82 7.59 -12.56 4.63
C PHE A 82 6.08 -12.77 4.69
N GLY A 83 5.38 -11.70 5.06
CA GLY A 83 3.92 -11.69 5.13
C GLY A 83 3.36 -10.27 5.07
N ILE A 84 2.10 -10.09 5.48
CA ILE A 84 1.37 -8.81 5.32
C ILE A 84 2.14 -7.61 5.90
N ALA A 85 2.68 -7.73 7.11
CA ALA A 85 3.47 -6.65 7.72
C ALA A 85 4.69 -6.24 6.85
N HIS A 86 5.33 -7.21 6.19
CA HIS A 86 6.44 -6.96 5.28
C HIS A 86 5.96 -6.32 3.97
N ALA A 87 4.79 -6.73 3.44
CA ALA A 87 4.20 -6.09 2.27
C ALA A 87 3.86 -4.62 2.54
N MET A 88 3.33 -4.31 3.72
CA MET A 88 3.07 -2.93 4.15
C MET A 88 4.38 -2.14 4.30
N ALA A 89 5.37 -2.68 5.02
CA ALA A 89 6.60 -1.97 5.33
C ALA A 89 7.56 -1.80 4.14
N LEU A 90 7.63 -2.77 3.23
CA LEU A 90 8.58 -2.79 2.12
C LEU A 90 7.95 -2.44 0.77
N GLY A 91 6.62 -2.52 0.68
CA GLY A 91 5.86 -2.17 -0.52
C GLY A 91 5.16 -0.81 -0.37
N LEU A 92 4.16 -0.75 0.52
CA LEU A 92 3.31 0.44 0.66
C LEU A 92 4.04 1.64 1.27
N ALA A 93 4.79 1.46 2.36
CA ALA A 93 5.45 2.60 3.03
C ALA A 93 6.44 3.35 2.13
N PRO A 94 7.34 2.69 1.37
CA PRO A 94 8.22 3.38 0.42
C PRO A 94 7.43 4.04 -0.72
N TRP A 95 6.33 3.43 -1.16
CA TRP A 95 5.46 4.02 -2.18
C TRP A 95 4.81 5.32 -1.68
N LEU A 96 4.23 5.31 -0.47
CA LEU A 96 3.65 6.50 0.17
C LEU A 96 4.70 7.61 0.33
N ALA A 97 5.93 7.25 0.72
CA ALA A 97 7.01 8.21 0.92
C ALA A 97 7.46 8.95 -0.34
N VAL A 98 7.20 8.39 -1.53
CA VAL A 98 7.50 9.02 -2.82
C VAL A 98 6.27 9.73 -3.37
N GLU A 99 5.14 9.03 -3.43
CA GLU A 99 3.97 9.50 -4.18
C GLU A 99 3.14 10.52 -3.41
N VAL A 100 3.00 10.38 -2.07
CA VAL A 100 2.16 11.29 -1.29
C VAL A 100 2.71 12.72 -1.32
N PRO A 101 4.01 12.98 -1.07
CA PRO A 101 4.59 14.32 -1.22
C PRO A 101 4.37 14.91 -2.62
N GLU A 102 4.60 14.13 -3.67
CA GLU A 102 4.43 14.60 -5.05
C GLU A 102 2.97 14.99 -5.35
N LEU A 103 2.01 14.20 -4.88
CA LEU A 103 0.58 14.50 -5.04
C LEU A 103 0.15 15.74 -4.24
N ILE A 104 0.75 15.98 -3.07
CA ILE A 104 0.51 17.18 -2.26
C ILE A 104 1.07 18.42 -2.97
N GLU A 105 2.32 18.35 -3.44
CA GLU A 105 2.98 19.47 -4.14
C GLU A 105 2.23 19.86 -5.43
N LYS A 106 1.66 18.88 -6.13
CA LYS A 106 0.80 19.10 -7.30
C LYS A 106 -0.61 19.61 -6.97
N GLY A 107 -0.98 19.66 -5.68
CA GLY A 107 -2.33 20.04 -5.23
C GLY A 107 -3.43 19.04 -5.61
N ILE A 108 -3.07 17.79 -5.94
CA ILE A 108 -4.02 16.75 -6.35
C ILE A 108 -4.73 16.13 -5.13
N ILE A 109 -4.01 16.03 -4.01
CA ILE A 109 -4.58 15.61 -2.73
C ILE A 109 -4.46 16.74 -1.72
N THR A 110 -5.56 17.01 -1.03
CA THR A 110 -5.63 17.96 0.08
C THR A 110 -5.88 17.19 1.36
N LYS A 111 -5.47 17.77 2.49
CA LYS A 111 -5.82 17.22 3.80
C LYS A 111 -7.35 17.15 3.92
N GLN A 112 -7.87 16.00 4.35
CA GLN A 112 -9.25 15.84 4.81
C GLN A 112 -9.42 16.35 6.24
#